data_AF-A0A356FB07-F1
#
_entry.id   AF-A0A356FB07-F1
#
_cell.length_a   1.000
_cell.length_b   1.000
_cell.length_c   1.000
_cell.angle_alpha   90.00
_cell.angle_beta   90.00
_cell.angle_gamma   90.00
#
_symmetry.space_group_name_H-M   'P 1'
#
loop_
_entity.id
_entity.type
_entity.pdbx_description
1 polymer ?
#
loop_
_entity_poly.entity_id
_entity_poly.type
_entity_poly.pdbx_seq_one_letter_code
_entity_poly.pdbx_strand_id
1 'polypeptide(L)'
;MPLPATDFDRLFIMVIFQTRKSPAAPGRRQEGTLRRILFVFGLLSAFAPGVSPADDWPTHRRDLQRSGVSPEQLELPLTQAWVYRSANPPAPAWTGPAKKNYYATNQVLLKPRLAFDRAFHVAVAGDGLYFGSSVDDTVYRLNTANGRQQWAFTTDGPVRFAPTIEGGNVYFGSEDGTVYCLGQGNGALRWSYTASGSEQNRLVPSNGRYVSVWPVRSGVLVSGNVAYFSAGIFPGEGVYVCAVDALTGSDRGANHWRRLRRNDVSLQGYALLSASNLYFPAGRSSPYIFSRSSGSLQGRFGGDVMGTFALLAGNSLINGPSSREGASLEEFNASSRDSIAIFEGGNSMVVTSTVSYLLADDFLTALNRGTRRVIWRREVSYPYELIRSGATLFAGGRDEVAAFDSSTGETLWTAPVEGRAYGLAVAGGRLFVSTDKGTIHSFSAGIEGRPAFVRGDANRDGLVDISDPVTLLFHLFRGASALDCEDHGDADDNGRLELTDAVFLLDFLFRSGVQPQPPYPAPGLDTSADPFECGDSS
;
A
#
# COMPACT_ATOMS: atom_id res chain seq x y z
N MET A 1 31.08 -21.74 -29.79
CA MET A 1 31.01 -21.61 -31.26
C MET A 1 29.61 -22.04 -31.68
N PRO A 2 28.87 -21.25 -32.48
CA PRO A 2 27.42 -21.12 -32.33
C PRO A 2 26.63 -21.86 -33.42
N LEU A 3 25.41 -22.28 -33.09
CA LEU A 3 24.33 -22.50 -34.05
C LEU A 3 23.01 -21.94 -33.47
N PRO A 4 22.10 -21.44 -34.31
CA PRO A 4 21.13 -20.40 -33.96
C PRO A 4 19.72 -20.93 -33.67
N ALA A 5 18.93 -20.08 -33.01
CA ALA A 5 17.51 -20.26 -32.74
C ALA A 5 16.67 -20.05 -34.00
N THR A 6 15.73 -20.98 -34.26
CA THR A 6 14.47 -20.71 -34.98
C THR A 6 13.39 -21.65 -34.44
N ASP A 7 12.22 -21.05 -34.20
CA ASP A 7 10.87 -21.61 -34.21
C ASP A 7 10.55 -22.86 -33.40
N PHE A 8 9.95 -22.65 -32.22
CA PHE A 8 9.03 -23.62 -31.63
C PHE A 8 7.71 -22.93 -31.31
N ASP A 9 6.80 -22.96 -32.29
CA ASP A 9 5.38 -22.76 -32.09
C ASP A 9 4.68 -24.08 -32.45
N ARG A 10 3.79 -24.52 -31.55
CA ARG A 10 2.79 -25.61 -31.67
C ARG A 10 3.26 -27.05 -31.48
N LEU A 11 2.88 -27.64 -30.34
CA LEU A 11 2.54 -29.07 -30.28
C LEU A 11 1.11 -29.26 -29.73
N PHE A 12 0.35 -30.01 -30.52
CA PHE A 12 -1.06 -30.38 -30.40
C PHE A 12 -1.31 -31.38 -29.25
N ILE A 13 -2.49 -31.26 -28.61
CA ILE A 13 -3.14 -32.35 -27.88
C ILE A 13 -4.04 -33.11 -28.85
N MET A 14 -3.78 -34.41 -29.00
CA MET A 14 -4.49 -35.36 -29.83
C MET A 14 -5.56 -36.07 -28.99
N VAL A 15 -6.84 -35.90 -29.32
CA VAL A 15 -7.94 -36.74 -28.80
C VAL A 15 -8.46 -37.63 -29.92
N ILE A 16 -8.42 -38.93 -29.65
CA ILE A 16 -8.80 -40.03 -30.53
C ILE A 16 -10.32 -40.20 -30.53
N PHE A 17 -10.96 -40.21 -31.69
CA PHE A 17 -12.25 -40.88 -31.89
C PHE A 17 -12.21 -41.76 -33.15
N GLN A 18 -12.47 -43.04 -32.96
CA GLN A 18 -12.60 -44.06 -34.01
C GLN A 18 -13.87 -43.84 -34.83
N THR A 19 -13.78 -43.99 -36.16
CA THR A 19 -14.94 -44.34 -37.00
C THR A 19 -14.57 -45.37 -38.06
N ARG A 20 -15.42 -46.40 -38.20
CA ARG A 20 -15.38 -47.47 -39.22
C ARG A 20 -16.21 -47.06 -40.46
N LYS A 21 -15.86 -47.69 -41.58
CA LYS A 21 -16.27 -47.53 -42.99
C LYS A 21 -17.79 -47.53 -43.33
N SER A 22 -18.10 -46.75 -44.38
CA SER A 22 -19.26 -46.60 -45.32
C SER A 22 -19.83 -47.93 -45.92
N PRO A 23 -20.94 -48.00 -46.75
CA PRO A 23 -21.45 -47.00 -47.72
C PRO A 23 -22.96 -46.91 -48.15
N ALA A 24 -23.26 -45.86 -48.94
CA ALA A 24 -24.16 -45.71 -50.13
C ALA A 24 -25.73 -45.65 -50.07
N ALA A 25 -26.28 -44.43 -50.32
CA ALA A 25 -27.28 -43.93 -51.32
C ALA A 25 -28.66 -44.65 -51.60
N PRO A 26 -29.62 -44.04 -52.37
CA PRO A 26 -30.32 -42.73 -52.23
C PRO A 26 -31.88 -42.83 -52.46
N GLY A 27 -32.69 -41.79 -52.13
CA GLY A 27 -34.12 -41.78 -52.52
C GLY A 27 -35.03 -40.60 -52.12
N ARG A 28 -35.26 -39.68 -53.08
CA ARG A 28 -36.44 -38.83 -53.40
C ARG A 28 -37.30 -38.08 -52.34
N ARG A 29 -37.28 -36.74 -52.50
CA ARG A 29 -38.36 -35.70 -52.57
C ARG A 29 -39.43 -35.62 -51.47
N GLN A 30 -39.51 -34.45 -50.81
CA GLN A 30 -40.60 -33.48 -51.02
C GLN A 30 -40.28 -32.07 -50.48
N GLU A 31 -40.98 -31.10 -51.04
CA GLU A 31 -40.82 -29.64 -50.97
C GLU A 31 -41.18 -29.04 -49.58
N GLY A 32 -40.63 -27.87 -49.26
CA GLY A 32 -41.08 -27.10 -48.09
C GLY A 32 -40.13 -25.99 -47.64
N THR A 33 -40.26 -24.81 -48.26
CA THR A 33 -40.01 -23.46 -47.74
C THR A 33 -39.38 -23.33 -46.34
N LEU A 34 -38.06 -23.08 -46.26
CA LEU A 34 -37.41 -22.73 -44.98
C LEU A 34 -37.30 -21.21 -44.82
N ARG A 35 -38.14 -20.68 -43.92
CA ARG A 35 -37.98 -19.37 -43.29
C ARG A 35 -36.62 -19.27 -42.60
N ARG A 36 -35.93 -18.15 -42.82
CA ARG A 36 -34.77 -17.72 -42.04
C ARG A 36 -35.18 -17.53 -40.58
N ILE A 37 -34.56 -18.25 -39.67
CA ILE A 37 -34.55 -17.93 -38.24
C ILE A 37 -33.15 -17.42 -37.92
N LEU A 38 -33.02 -16.10 -37.77
CA LEU A 38 -31.91 -15.48 -37.06
C LEU A 38 -32.17 -15.63 -35.56
N PHE A 39 -31.35 -16.40 -34.86
CA PHE A 39 -31.23 -16.28 -33.41
C PHE A 39 -30.07 -15.32 -33.12
N VAL A 40 -30.42 -14.07 -32.84
CA VAL A 40 -29.53 -13.10 -32.20
C VAL A 40 -29.64 -13.36 -30.69
N PHE A 41 -28.61 -13.96 -30.09
CA PHE A 41 -28.47 -13.91 -28.63
C PHE A 41 -27.87 -12.55 -28.28
N GLY A 42 -28.75 -11.60 -27.97
CA GLY A 42 -28.38 -10.38 -27.27
C GLY A 42 -28.21 -10.70 -25.79
N LEU A 43 -26.98 -10.65 -25.31
CA LEU A 43 -26.70 -10.59 -23.87
C LEU A 43 -26.83 -9.11 -23.45
N LEU A 44 -28.02 -8.76 -22.96
CA LEU A 44 -28.20 -7.62 -22.09
C LEU A 44 -27.55 -7.96 -20.74
N SER A 45 -26.28 -7.58 -20.58
CA SER A 45 -25.68 -7.50 -19.25
C SER A 45 -26.28 -6.27 -18.57
N ALA A 46 -27.25 -6.50 -17.69
CA ALA A 46 -27.67 -5.50 -16.72
C ALA A 46 -26.44 -5.13 -15.87
N PHE A 47 -26.02 -3.86 -15.94
CA PHE A 47 -25.04 -3.28 -15.03
C PHE A 47 -25.69 -3.22 -13.64
N ALA A 48 -25.51 -4.28 -12.85
CA ALA A 48 -25.41 -4.10 -11.41
C ALA A 48 -24.10 -3.33 -11.15
N PRO A 49 -24.07 -2.33 -10.25
CA PRO A 49 -22.80 -1.75 -9.82
C PRO A 49 -22.00 -2.87 -9.15
N GLY A 50 -21.04 -3.43 -9.89
CA GLY A 50 -20.19 -4.50 -9.39
C GLY A 50 -19.31 -3.94 -8.29
N VAL A 51 -19.39 -4.54 -7.10
CA VAL A 51 -18.37 -4.37 -6.06
C VAL A 51 -17.02 -4.70 -6.69
N SER A 52 -16.12 -3.72 -6.77
CA SER A 52 -14.74 -3.96 -7.22
C SER A 52 -14.11 -4.99 -6.29
N PRO A 53 -13.38 -6.00 -6.81
CA PRO A 53 -12.70 -6.98 -5.97
C PRO A 53 -11.72 -6.28 -5.03
N ALA A 54 -11.58 -6.83 -3.82
CA ALA A 54 -10.58 -6.40 -2.85
C ALA A 54 -9.19 -6.38 -3.50
N ASP A 55 -8.44 -5.32 -3.23
CA ASP A 55 -7.11 -5.08 -3.79
C ASP A 55 -6.06 -5.01 -2.67
N ASP A 56 -4.80 -5.22 -3.05
CA ASP A 56 -3.66 -5.09 -2.14
C ASP A 56 -3.01 -3.69 -2.23
N TRP A 57 -2.23 -3.35 -1.20
CA TRP A 57 -1.40 -2.14 -1.15
C TRP A 57 0.08 -2.52 -0.89
N PRO A 58 0.73 -3.26 -1.81
CA PRO A 58 1.96 -4.01 -1.52
C PRO A 58 3.20 -3.13 -1.25
N THR A 59 3.14 -1.83 -1.49
CA THR A 59 4.24 -0.89 -1.25
C THR A 59 3.69 0.52 -1.04
N HIS A 60 4.54 1.48 -0.68
CA HIS A 60 4.12 2.87 -0.47
C HIS A 60 3.39 3.44 -1.68
N ARG A 61 2.23 4.09 -1.43
CA ARG A 61 1.30 4.59 -2.44
C ARG A 61 0.94 3.52 -3.49
N ARG A 62 0.72 2.29 -3.01
CA ARG A 62 0.23 1.08 -3.69
C ARG A 62 1.18 0.45 -4.70
N ASP A 63 1.78 1.23 -5.60
CA ASP A 63 2.49 0.69 -6.77
C ASP A 63 3.89 1.30 -6.97
N LEU A 64 4.62 0.77 -7.95
CA LEU A 64 5.99 1.18 -8.28
C LEU A 64 6.06 2.59 -8.90
N GLN A 65 4.92 3.19 -9.23
CA GLN A 65 4.77 4.56 -9.73
C GLN A 65 4.32 5.54 -8.64
N ARG A 66 4.03 5.06 -7.43
CA ARG A 66 3.53 5.82 -6.29
C ARG A 66 2.20 6.54 -6.61
N SER A 67 1.33 5.89 -7.39
CA SER A 67 0.08 6.52 -7.84
C SER A 67 -0.83 6.95 -6.69
N GLY A 68 -0.89 6.15 -5.62
CA GLY A 68 -1.89 6.30 -4.56
C GLY A 68 -3.32 6.07 -5.05
N VAL A 69 -3.50 5.24 -6.09
CA VAL A 69 -4.81 4.93 -6.69
C VAL A 69 -5.10 3.45 -6.55
N SER A 70 -6.17 3.09 -5.84
CA SER A 70 -6.77 1.75 -5.82
C SER A 70 -8.06 1.71 -6.67
N PRO A 71 -8.30 0.65 -7.46
CA PRO A 71 -9.58 0.41 -8.14
C PRO A 71 -10.69 -0.07 -7.17
N GLU A 72 -10.31 -0.52 -5.97
CA GLU A 72 -11.24 -0.94 -4.93
C GLU A 72 -12.16 0.22 -4.55
N GLN A 73 -13.45 -0.04 -4.40
CA GLN A 73 -14.44 0.94 -3.93
C GLN A 73 -14.84 0.57 -2.52
N LEU A 74 -14.54 1.46 -1.56
CA LEU A 74 -15.05 1.31 -0.20
C LEU A 74 -16.51 1.75 -0.11
N GLU A 75 -17.30 1.00 0.65
CA GLU A 75 -18.68 1.35 1.01
C GLU A 75 -18.65 2.27 2.22
N LEU A 76 -19.20 3.48 2.06
CA LEU A 76 -19.33 4.47 3.13
C LEU A 76 -20.73 4.36 3.76
N PRO A 77 -20.91 4.64 5.07
CA PRO A 77 -19.91 5.14 6.00
C PRO A 77 -18.94 4.05 6.49
N LEU A 78 -17.71 4.45 6.80
CA LEU A 78 -16.76 3.56 7.48
C LEU A 78 -16.83 3.76 9.00
N THR A 79 -16.58 2.70 9.74
CA THR A 79 -16.46 2.70 11.20
C THR A 79 -15.07 2.24 11.63
N GLN A 80 -14.58 2.76 12.76
CA GLN A 80 -13.25 2.39 13.26
C GLN A 80 -13.29 0.96 13.82
N ALA A 81 -12.56 0.05 13.17
CA ALA A 81 -12.49 -1.35 13.57
C ALA A 81 -11.48 -1.57 14.70
N TRP A 82 -10.31 -0.93 14.62
CA TRP A 82 -9.26 -1.04 15.63
C TRP A 82 -8.22 0.09 15.49
N VAL A 83 -7.42 0.28 16.54
CA VAL A 83 -6.29 1.22 16.56
C VAL A 83 -5.06 0.54 17.14
N TYR A 84 -3.98 0.47 16.36
CA TYR A 84 -2.66 0.12 16.86
C TYR A 84 -1.95 1.37 17.40
N ARG A 85 -1.24 1.23 18.53
CA ARG A 85 -0.48 2.32 19.18
C ARG A 85 0.95 1.85 19.46
N SER A 86 1.91 2.48 18.79
CA SER A 86 3.32 2.27 19.12
C SER A 86 3.68 2.90 20.47
N ALA A 87 4.68 2.33 21.16
CA ALA A 87 5.19 2.90 22.40
C ALA A 87 5.80 4.31 22.22
N ASN A 88 6.39 4.60 21.06
CA ASN A 88 7.00 5.88 20.75
C ASN A 88 6.57 6.37 19.36
N PRO A 89 6.27 7.67 19.19
CA PRO A 89 5.90 8.21 17.89
C PRO A 89 7.08 8.15 16.90
N PRO A 90 6.84 8.13 15.59
CA PRO A 90 7.86 8.18 14.56
C PRO A 90 8.88 9.31 14.80
N ALA A 91 10.16 9.03 14.56
CA ALA A 91 11.23 10.01 14.66
C ALA A 91 11.83 10.30 13.28
N PRO A 92 11.42 11.39 12.61
CA PRO A 92 11.91 11.74 11.28
C PRO A 92 13.43 11.94 11.25
N ALA A 93 14.06 11.51 10.16
CA ALA A 93 15.50 11.66 9.92
C ALA A 93 15.92 13.12 9.84
N TRP A 94 14.99 13.99 9.47
CA TRP A 94 15.19 15.42 9.30
C TRP A 94 14.10 16.18 10.03
N THR A 95 14.51 17.08 10.92
CA THR A 95 13.58 17.81 11.77
C THR A 95 13.01 19.04 11.06
N GLY A 96 11.68 19.10 10.98
CA GLY A 96 10.91 20.28 10.58
C GLY A 96 11.22 20.85 9.19
N PRO A 97 10.51 21.92 8.80
CA PRO A 97 10.91 22.71 7.65
C PRO A 97 12.23 23.46 7.94
N ALA A 98 12.96 23.81 6.88
CA ALA A 98 14.12 24.68 7.03
C ALA A 98 13.66 26.03 7.63
N LYS A 99 14.27 26.41 8.76
CA LYS A 99 13.85 27.58 9.56
C LYS A 99 14.09 28.93 8.87
N LYS A 100 14.88 28.96 7.80
CA LYS A 100 15.19 30.16 7.02
C LYS A 100 15.65 29.79 5.61
N ASN A 101 15.24 30.57 4.62
CA ASN A 101 15.93 30.64 3.33
C ASN A 101 17.04 31.71 3.48
N TYR A 102 18.31 31.30 3.49
CA TYR A 102 19.44 32.25 3.61
C TYR A 102 19.61 33.17 2.40
N TYR A 103 18.93 32.87 1.29
CA TYR A 103 18.97 33.62 0.04
C TYR A 103 17.68 34.39 -0.24
N ALA A 104 16.64 34.26 0.59
CA ALA A 104 15.45 35.12 0.54
C ALA A 104 15.50 36.12 1.71
N THR A 105 15.14 37.36 1.42
CA THR A 105 15.11 38.48 2.37
C THR A 105 14.06 38.31 3.46
N ASN A 106 13.04 37.45 3.25
CA ASN A 106 11.96 37.20 4.20
C ASN A 106 12.02 35.79 4.81
N GLN A 107 11.69 35.68 6.10
CA GLN A 107 11.53 34.41 6.81
C GLN A 107 10.23 33.73 6.36
N VAL A 108 10.23 33.10 5.20
CA VAL A 108 9.10 32.24 4.76
C VAL A 108 9.25 30.87 5.42
N LEU A 109 8.21 30.39 6.11
CA LEU A 109 8.13 29.00 6.57
C LEU A 109 8.07 28.09 5.34
N LEU A 110 9.17 27.41 5.08
CA LEU A 110 9.32 26.55 3.91
C LEU A 110 8.50 25.27 4.06
N LYS A 111 7.99 24.69 2.96
CA LYS A 111 7.41 23.35 3.07
C LYS A 111 8.49 22.30 3.33
N PRO A 112 8.18 21.24 4.09
CA PRO A 112 9.12 20.18 4.36
C PRO A 112 9.43 19.35 3.11
N ARG A 113 10.69 19.38 2.67
CA ARG A 113 11.17 18.63 1.49
C ARG A 113 11.32 17.13 1.75
N LEU A 114 11.58 16.76 3.00
CA LEU A 114 11.93 15.42 3.46
C LEU A 114 10.81 14.94 4.37
N ALA A 115 9.78 14.33 3.77
CA ALA A 115 8.53 13.98 4.44
C ALA A 115 8.22 12.48 4.41
N PHE A 116 9.20 11.65 4.04
CA PHE A 116 9.01 10.22 3.78
C PHE A 116 8.86 9.34 5.04
N ASP A 117 9.15 9.85 6.24
CA ASP A 117 9.19 9.10 7.51
C ASP A 117 8.48 9.81 8.68
N ARG A 118 7.41 10.55 8.37
CA ARG A 118 6.61 11.30 9.36
C ARG A 118 5.54 10.46 10.06
N ALA A 119 5.17 9.35 9.46
CA ALA A 119 4.32 8.32 10.00
C ALA A 119 4.93 6.96 9.65
N PHE A 120 4.47 5.90 10.31
CA PHE A 120 4.75 4.54 9.87
C PHE A 120 3.92 4.24 8.62
N HIS A 121 4.48 4.54 7.44
CA HIS A 121 3.82 4.20 6.19
C HIS A 121 3.65 2.68 6.09
N VAL A 122 2.47 2.26 5.67
CA VAL A 122 2.07 0.86 5.64
C VAL A 122 2.14 0.28 4.22
N ALA A 123 2.38 -1.01 4.15
CA ALA A 123 2.04 -1.86 3.02
C ALA A 123 1.03 -2.91 3.50
N VAL A 124 0.12 -3.33 2.64
CA VAL A 124 -0.91 -4.32 2.95
C VAL A 124 -0.95 -5.36 1.84
N ALA A 125 -0.92 -6.64 2.22
CA ALA A 125 -1.04 -7.74 1.28
C ALA A 125 -1.76 -8.91 1.95
N GLY A 126 -2.92 -9.29 1.39
CA GLY A 126 -3.82 -10.27 2.00
C GLY A 126 -4.27 -9.87 3.40
N ASP A 127 -4.04 -10.75 4.38
CA ASP A 127 -4.39 -10.57 5.80
C ASP A 127 -3.36 -9.76 6.60
N GLY A 128 -2.25 -9.34 5.98
CA GLY A 128 -1.12 -8.71 6.66
C GLY A 128 -0.96 -7.23 6.35
N LEU A 129 -0.82 -6.42 7.39
CA LEU A 129 -0.36 -5.04 7.34
C LEU A 129 1.08 -4.96 7.86
N TYR A 130 1.96 -4.33 7.09
CA TYR A 130 3.39 -4.26 7.36
C TYR A 130 3.84 -2.81 7.48
N PHE A 131 4.68 -2.50 8.47
CA PHE A 131 5.33 -1.20 8.57
C PHE A 131 6.70 -1.31 9.20
N GLY A 132 7.59 -0.39 8.82
CA GLY A 132 8.88 -0.19 9.45
C GLY A 132 8.82 0.94 10.47
N SER A 133 9.54 0.78 11.58
CA SER A 133 9.62 1.78 12.63
C SER A 133 10.99 2.47 12.65
N SER A 134 10.94 3.80 12.67
CA SER A 134 12.11 4.68 12.75
C SER A 134 12.63 4.89 14.18
N VAL A 135 12.00 4.27 15.19
CA VAL A 135 12.31 4.52 16.60
C VAL A 135 12.81 3.31 17.37
N ASP A 136 12.36 2.11 17.01
CA ASP A 136 12.74 0.84 17.65
C ASP A 136 13.37 -0.15 16.66
N ASP A 137 13.76 0.34 15.48
CA ASP A 137 14.55 -0.39 14.49
C ASP A 137 13.89 -1.67 13.94
N THR A 138 12.56 -1.75 14.09
CA THR A 138 11.79 -2.99 13.88
C THR A 138 10.80 -2.87 12.72
N VAL A 139 10.63 -3.98 11.98
CA VAL A 139 9.51 -4.20 11.06
C VAL A 139 8.46 -5.05 11.74
N TYR A 140 7.21 -4.63 11.64
CA TYR A 140 6.05 -5.31 12.22
C TYR A 140 5.15 -5.86 11.13
N ARG A 141 4.51 -7.00 11.41
CA ARG A 141 3.30 -7.46 10.71
C ARG A 141 2.15 -7.51 11.70
N LEU A 142 1.06 -6.84 11.36
CA LEU A 142 -0.22 -6.92 12.05
C LEU A 142 -1.23 -7.68 11.18
N ASN A 143 -2.18 -8.35 11.81
CA ASN A 143 -3.36 -8.85 11.13
C ASN A 143 -4.28 -7.67 10.77
N THR A 144 -4.77 -7.62 9.52
CA THR A 144 -5.59 -6.51 9.01
C THR A 144 -6.98 -6.43 9.62
N ALA A 145 -7.53 -7.57 10.07
CA ALA A 145 -8.86 -7.66 10.65
C ALA A 145 -8.92 -7.04 12.06
N ASN A 146 -7.88 -7.26 12.87
CA ASN A 146 -7.91 -6.93 14.31
C ASN A 146 -6.72 -6.09 14.83
N GLY A 147 -5.72 -5.82 13.99
CA GLY A 147 -4.55 -5.02 14.38
C GLY A 147 -3.57 -5.72 15.32
N ARG A 148 -3.75 -7.02 15.62
CA ARG A 148 -2.85 -7.78 16.48
C ARG A 148 -1.53 -8.07 15.76
N GLN A 149 -0.43 -7.91 16.49
CA GLN A 149 0.89 -8.25 16.00
C GLN A 149 1.01 -9.77 15.78
N GLN A 150 1.34 -10.18 14.57
CA GLN A 150 1.61 -11.58 14.21
C GLN A 150 3.10 -11.90 14.33
N TRP A 151 3.98 -10.98 13.89
CA TRP A 151 5.42 -11.08 14.10
C TRP A 151 6.09 -9.71 14.06
N ALA A 152 7.32 -9.65 14.56
CA ALA A 152 8.20 -8.50 14.47
C ALA A 152 9.64 -8.94 14.16
N PHE A 153 10.41 -8.11 13.46
CA PHE A 153 11.82 -8.36 13.13
C PHE A 153 12.64 -7.09 13.36
N THR A 154 13.59 -7.15 14.30
CA THR A 154 14.44 -6.03 14.68
C THR A 154 15.76 -6.04 13.91
N THR A 155 16.17 -4.86 13.45
CA THR A 155 17.46 -4.61 12.79
C THR A 155 18.38 -3.79 13.67
N ASP A 156 19.60 -3.48 13.20
CA ASP A 156 20.58 -2.70 13.97
C ASP A 156 20.48 -1.19 13.68
N GLY A 157 19.38 -0.74 13.08
CA GLY A 157 19.12 0.66 12.80
C GLY A 157 17.69 0.95 12.31
N PRO A 158 17.29 2.21 12.21
CA PRO A 158 15.90 2.53 11.93
C PRO A 158 15.41 2.07 10.56
N VAL A 159 14.17 1.58 10.53
CA VAL A 159 13.46 1.24 9.30
C VAL A 159 12.47 2.36 9.00
N ARG A 160 12.82 3.21 8.02
CA ARG A 160 12.08 4.47 7.77
C ARG A 160 11.02 4.40 6.69
N PHE A 161 11.07 3.37 5.86
CA PHE A 161 10.24 3.24 4.67
C PHE A 161 9.28 2.07 4.84
N ALA A 162 8.08 2.18 4.25
CA ALA A 162 7.16 1.06 4.14
C ALA A 162 7.88 -0.12 3.45
N PRO A 163 7.72 -1.36 3.95
CA PRO A 163 8.17 -2.54 3.23
C PRO A 163 7.51 -2.67 1.84
N THR A 164 8.14 -3.43 0.96
CA THR A 164 7.53 -3.88 -0.31
C THR A 164 7.22 -5.37 -0.19
N ILE A 165 6.01 -5.76 -0.57
CA ILE A 165 5.52 -7.14 -0.48
C ILE A 165 5.36 -7.71 -1.90
N GLU A 166 6.07 -8.79 -2.21
CA GLU A 166 5.97 -9.46 -3.51
C GLU A 166 6.33 -10.95 -3.40
N GLY A 167 5.47 -11.82 -3.93
CA GLY A 167 5.76 -13.26 -4.04
C GLY A 167 5.96 -13.97 -2.70
N GLY A 168 5.23 -13.59 -1.65
CA GLY A 168 5.36 -14.19 -0.31
C GLY A 168 6.57 -13.67 0.50
N ASN A 169 7.17 -12.56 0.07
CA ASN A 169 8.35 -11.95 0.70
C ASN A 169 8.08 -10.51 1.12
N VAL A 170 8.78 -10.08 2.17
CA VAL A 170 8.78 -8.71 2.69
C VAL A 170 10.17 -8.12 2.53
N TYR A 171 10.29 -7.04 1.75
CA TYR A 171 11.56 -6.38 1.44
C TYR A 171 11.63 -5.00 2.06
N PHE A 172 12.70 -4.69 2.77
CA PHE A 172 12.90 -3.37 3.37
C PHE A 172 14.38 -3.05 3.57
N GLY A 173 14.67 -1.76 3.72
CA GLY A 173 16.01 -1.25 4.00
C GLY A 173 16.08 -0.59 5.36
N SER A 174 17.22 -0.75 6.03
CA SER A 174 17.49 -0.13 7.33
C SER A 174 18.61 0.91 7.23
N GLU A 175 18.64 1.83 8.20
CA GLU A 175 19.78 2.75 8.37
C GLU A 175 21.04 2.06 8.88
N ASP A 176 20.99 0.78 9.24
CA ASP A 176 22.18 -0.04 9.42
C ASP A 176 22.92 -0.31 8.09
N GLY A 177 22.39 0.14 6.95
CA GLY A 177 23.01 0.00 5.63
C GLY A 177 22.74 -1.34 4.94
N THR A 178 21.82 -2.13 5.48
CA THR A 178 21.44 -3.45 5.00
C THR A 178 20.01 -3.44 4.47
N VAL A 179 19.80 -4.20 3.40
CA VAL A 179 18.48 -4.58 2.89
C VAL A 179 18.17 -5.99 3.34
N TYR A 180 16.95 -6.22 3.78
CA TYR A 180 16.46 -7.48 4.30
C TYR A 180 15.31 -8.00 3.44
N CYS A 181 15.24 -9.32 3.34
CA CYS A 181 14.08 -10.06 2.82
C CYS A 181 13.62 -11.06 3.86
N LEU A 182 12.35 -10.98 4.26
CA LEU A 182 11.72 -11.90 5.20
C LEU A 182 10.62 -12.70 4.51
N GLY A 183 10.30 -13.88 5.05
CA GLY A 183 9.08 -14.59 4.71
C GLY A 183 7.85 -13.87 5.24
N GLN A 184 6.84 -13.67 4.38
CA GLN A 184 5.60 -12.97 4.73
C GLN A 184 4.85 -13.59 5.92
N GLY A 185 4.74 -14.92 5.96
CA GLY A 185 3.93 -15.62 6.96
C GLY A 185 4.50 -15.59 8.39
N ASN A 186 5.82 -15.68 8.54
CA ASN A 186 6.47 -15.89 9.85
C ASN A 186 7.58 -14.90 10.20
N GLY A 187 7.88 -13.94 9.32
CA GLY A 187 8.95 -12.96 9.55
C GLY A 187 10.36 -13.55 9.51
N ALA A 188 10.54 -14.81 9.07
CA ALA A 188 11.85 -15.44 9.05
C ALA A 188 12.77 -14.81 8.01
N LEU A 189 14.00 -14.49 8.41
CA LEU A 189 15.03 -13.96 7.51
C LEU A 189 15.33 -14.96 6.39
N ARG A 190 15.13 -14.53 5.13
CA ARG A 190 15.51 -15.30 3.94
C ARG A 190 16.90 -14.92 3.46
N TRP A 191 17.16 -13.62 3.35
CA TRP A 191 18.47 -13.09 3.02
C TRP A 191 18.62 -11.64 3.51
N SER A 192 19.87 -11.20 3.63
CA SER A 192 20.22 -9.80 3.84
C SER A 192 21.38 -9.42 2.92
N TYR A 193 21.45 -8.14 2.56
CA TYR A 193 22.48 -7.61 1.68
C TYR A 193 22.95 -6.22 2.15
N THR A 194 24.23 -6.09 2.47
CA THR A 194 24.85 -4.83 2.88
C THR A 194 25.63 -4.23 1.70
N ALA A 195 25.22 -3.03 1.26
CA ALA A 195 25.75 -2.44 0.04
C ALA A 195 27.25 -2.11 0.10
N SER A 196 27.79 -1.77 1.27
CA SER A 196 29.21 -1.45 1.46
C SER A 196 30.14 -2.67 1.29
N GLY A 197 29.62 -3.90 1.38
CA GLY A 197 30.39 -5.13 1.19
C GLY A 197 31.63 -5.19 2.08
N SER A 198 32.82 -5.21 1.46
CA SER A 198 34.11 -5.29 2.15
C SER A 198 34.59 -3.98 2.79
N GLU A 199 33.91 -2.85 2.57
CA GLU A 199 34.27 -1.55 3.14
C GLU A 199 33.90 -1.41 4.64
N GLN A 200 33.63 -2.54 5.31
CA GLN A 200 33.34 -2.65 6.75
C GLN A 200 32.32 -1.61 7.21
N ASN A 201 31.06 -1.79 6.77
CA ASN A 201 29.88 -0.99 7.11
C ASN A 201 30.05 0.00 8.28
N ARG A 202 30.65 1.16 7.98
CA ARG A 202 31.11 2.09 9.01
C ARG A 202 29.90 2.76 9.65
N LEU A 203 29.82 2.72 10.98
CA LEU A 203 28.77 3.38 11.73
C LEU A 203 29.21 4.76 12.21
N VAL A 204 28.31 5.74 12.15
CA VAL A 204 28.52 7.11 12.62
C VAL A 204 27.35 7.56 13.50
N PRO A 205 27.58 8.41 14.52
CA PRO A 205 26.51 9.02 15.29
C PRO A 205 25.62 9.90 14.39
N SER A 206 24.33 9.60 14.34
CA SER A 206 23.30 10.39 13.64
C SER A 206 21.94 10.17 14.30
N ASN A 207 21.12 11.22 14.40
CA ASN A 207 19.75 11.12 14.94
C ASN A 207 19.66 10.39 16.31
N GLY A 208 20.66 10.63 17.18
CA GLY A 208 20.73 10.04 18.52
C GLY A 208 21.16 8.58 18.58
N ARG A 209 21.64 7.98 17.48
CA ARG A 209 22.03 6.57 17.40
C ARG A 209 23.22 6.35 16.46
N TYR A 210 23.72 5.13 16.40
CA TYR A 210 24.72 4.73 15.39
C TYR A 210 23.99 4.29 14.12
N VAL A 211 24.32 4.89 12.98
CA VAL A 211 23.78 4.53 11.67
C VAL A 211 24.91 4.28 10.70
N SER A 212 24.69 3.47 9.67
CA SER A 212 25.65 3.31 8.58
C SER A 212 25.91 4.64 7.89
N VAL A 213 27.15 4.84 7.43
CA VAL A 213 27.50 5.90 6.47
C VAL A 213 26.74 5.73 5.16
N TRP A 214 26.31 4.51 4.85
CA TRP A 214 25.49 4.17 3.69
C TRP A 214 24.09 3.69 4.11
N PRO A 215 23.26 4.53 4.75
CA PRO A 215 21.93 4.10 5.17
C PRO A 215 21.04 3.87 3.94
N VAL A 216 20.12 2.90 4.00
CA VAL A 216 19.18 2.64 2.92
C VAL A 216 17.99 3.59 3.03
N ARG A 217 18.05 4.72 2.31
CA ARG A 217 17.01 5.78 2.35
C ARG A 217 16.18 5.92 1.06
N SER A 218 16.12 4.87 0.25
CA SER A 218 15.28 4.85 -0.96
C SER A 218 14.00 4.01 -0.84
N GLY A 219 13.84 3.29 0.28
CA GLY A 219 13.07 2.06 0.31
C GLY A 219 13.67 0.99 -0.61
N VAL A 220 12.95 -0.13 -0.76
CA VAL A 220 13.33 -1.23 -1.67
C VAL A 220 12.21 -1.40 -2.69
N LEU A 221 12.54 -1.21 -3.96
CA LEU A 221 11.61 -1.36 -5.07
C LEU A 221 11.79 -2.75 -5.67
N VAL A 222 10.74 -3.56 -5.69
CA VAL A 222 10.79 -4.91 -6.28
C VAL A 222 9.93 -4.94 -7.54
N SER A 223 10.45 -5.59 -8.58
CA SER A 223 9.72 -5.81 -9.83
C SER A 223 10.13 -7.16 -10.41
N GLY A 224 9.30 -8.17 -10.21
CA GLY A 224 9.62 -9.55 -10.57
C GLY A 224 10.83 -10.03 -9.78
N ASN A 225 11.89 -10.45 -10.49
CA ASN A 225 13.06 -11.06 -9.85
C ASN A 225 14.14 -10.05 -9.43
N VAL A 226 13.89 -8.74 -9.46
CA VAL A 226 14.93 -7.74 -9.13
C VAL A 226 14.44 -6.78 -8.06
N ALA A 227 15.25 -6.61 -7.02
CA ALA A 227 15.11 -5.59 -5.99
C ALA A 227 16.11 -4.46 -6.21
N TYR A 228 15.61 -3.23 -6.31
CA TYR A 228 16.38 -2.01 -6.55
C TYR A 228 16.35 -1.11 -5.30
N PHE A 229 17.50 -0.56 -4.94
CA PHE A 229 17.62 0.37 -3.82
C PHE A 229 18.91 1.19 -3.94
N SER A 230 19.05 2.19 -3.08
CA SER A 230 20.28 2.94 -2.88
C SER A 230 20.68 2.99 -1.42
N ALA A 231 21.98 2.95 -1.16
CA ALA A 231 22.57 3.04 0.16
C ALA A 231 23.61 4.17 0.19
N GLY A 232 23.43 5.14 1.08
CA GLY A 232 24.25 6.35 1.13
C GLY A 232 23.54 7.59 0.64
N ILE A 233 23.81 8.71 1.31
CA ILE A 233 23.24 10.02 0.99
C ILE A 233 24.30 11.09 0.75
N PHE A 234 25.55 10.85 1.16
CA PHE A 234 26.62 11.84 1.07
C PHE A 234 27.53 11.50 -0.12
N PRO A 235 27.53 12.33 -1.18
CA PRO A 235 28.33 12.04 -2.37
C PRO A 235 29.83 11.85 -2.07
N GLY A 236 30.37 12.59 -1.08
CA GLY A 236 31.77 12.46 -0.67
C GLY A 236 32.14 11.10 -0.07
N GLU A 237 31.18 10.39 0.52
CA GLU A 237 31.35 9.03 1.06
C GLU A 237 31.02 7.94 0.04
N GLY A 238 30.58 8.34 -1.15
CA GLY A 238 30.01 7.46 -2.16
C GLY A 238 28.57 7.04 -1.82
N VAL A 239 27.76 6.88 -2.85
CA VAL A 239 26.39 6.39 -2.80
C VAL A 239 26.32 5.16 -3.69
N TYR A 240 25.83 4.07 -3.12
CA TYR A 240 25.59 2.83 -3.84
C TYR A 240 24.20 2.85 -4.45
N VAL A 241 24.12 2.55 -5.74
CA VAL A 241 22.88 2.16 -6.41
C VAL A 241 23.00 0.67 -6.67
N CYS A 242 22.00 -0.10 -6.26
CA CYS A 242 22.04 -1.57 -6.30
C CYS A 242 20.83 -2.12 -7.03
N ALA A 243 21.08 -3.21 -7.76
CA ALA A 243 20.06 -4.16 -8.17
C ALA A 243 20.54 -5.54 -7.71
N VAL A 244 19.68 -6.27 -7.02
CA VAL A 244 19.95 -7.63 -6.54
C VAL A 244 18.83 -8.55 -6.96
N ASP A 245 19.11 -9.84 -7.08
CA ASP A 245 18.08 -10.83 -7.29
C ASP A 245 17.13 -10.84 -6.07
N ALA A 246 15.84 -10.68 -6.32
CA ALA A 246 14.85 -10.52 -5.26
C ALA A 246 14.70 -11.79 -4.40
N LEU A 247 14.90 -12.99 -4.97
CA LEU A 247 14.72 -14.23 -4.22
C LEU A 247 15.93 -14.60 -3.37
N THR A 248 17.13 -14.24 -3.82
CA THR A 248 18.39 -14.68 -3.20
C THR A 248 19.21 -13.57 -2.55
N GLY A 249 18.90 -12.29 -2.85
CA GLY A 249 19.72 -11.15 -2.46
C GLY A 249 21.05 -11.04 -3.20
N SER A 250 21.28 -11.89 -4.21
CA SER A 250 22.55 -11.96 -4.93
C SER A 250 22.72 -10.77 -5.87
N ASP A 251 23.86 -10.08 -5.75
CA ASP A 251 24.36 -9.12 -6.75
C ASP A 251 25.17 -9.82 -7.87
N ARG A 252 25.27 -11.16 -7.83
CA ARG A 252 25.99 -12.00 -8.80
C ARG A 252 24.98 -12.73 -9.68
N GLY A 253 24.74 -12.20 -10.88
CA GLY A 253 23.86 -12.78 -11.89
C GLY A 253 24.01 -12.08 -13.25
N ALA A 254 23.56 -12.73 -14.33
CA ALA A 254 23.65 -12.18 -15.69
C ALA A 254 22.47 -11.25 -16.06
N ASN A 255 21.42 -11.22 -15.24
CA ASN A 255 20.13 -10.63 -15.60
C ASN A 255 19.91 -9.20 -15.07
N HIS A 256 20.86 -8.67 -14.29
CA HIS A 256 20.82 -7.32 -13.74
C HIS A 256 22.23 -6.74 -13.58
N TRP A 257 22.33 -5.41 -13.60
CA TRP A 257 23.56 -4.72 -13.20
C TRP A 257 23.73 -4.83 -11.68
N ARG A 258 24.96 -4.72 -11.19
CA ARG A 258 25.31 -5.17 -9.83
C ARG A 258 25.08 -4.08 -8.78
N ARG A 259 26.15 -3.34 -8.52
CA ARG A 259 26.28 -2.30 -7.53
C ARG A 259 27.18 -1.24 -8.14
N LEU A 260 26.67 -0.02 -8.22
CA LEU A 260 27.36 1.11 -8.79
C LEU A 260 27.61 2.13 -7.68
N ARG A 261 28.88 2.44 -7.43
CA ARG A 261 29.27 3.48 -6.46
C ARG A 261 29.37 4.81 -7.19
N ARG A 262 28.72 5.84 -6.65
CA ARG A 262 28.60 7.17 -7.25
C ARG A 262 28.99 8.25 -6.25
N ASN A 263 29.70 9.28 -6.71
CA ASN A 263 30.12 10.40 -5.86
C ASN A 263 29.45 11.73 -6.25
N ASP A 264 28.39 11.67 -7.07
CA ASP A 264 27.72 12.80 -7.72
C ASP A 264 26.20 12.84 -7.46
N VAL A 265 25.69 11.98 -6.56
CA VAL A 265 24.26 11.84 -6.26
C VAL A 265 24.00 11.82 -4.75
N SER A 266 22.79 12.24 -4.33
CA SER A 266 22.34 12.25 -2.93
C SER A 266 20.89 11.75 -2.86
N LEU A 267 20.74 10.42 -2.95
CA LEU A 267 19.45 9.76 -3.17
C LEU A 267 18.73 9.52 -1.85
N GLN A 268 17.47 9.93 -1.76
CA GLN A 268 16.60 9.65 -0.61
C GLN A 268 15.13 9.93 -0.94
N GLY A 269 14.22 9.12 -0.41
CA GLY A 269 12.79 9.12 -0.74
C GLY A 269 12.38 7.86 -1.52
N TYR A 270 11.08 7.60 -1.62
CA TYR A 270 10.58 6.38 -2.27
C TYR A 270 10.95 6.35 -3.76
N ALA A 271 11.77 5.38 -4.16
CA ALA A 271 12.11 5.19 -5.58
C ALA A 271 10.89 4.83 -6.43
N LEU A 272 10.95 5.17 -7.71
CA LEU A 272 9.92 4.88 -8.71
C LEU A 272 10.50 4.09 -9.89
N LEU A 273 9.64 3.34 -10.57
CA LEU A 273 10.02 2.53 -11.72
C LEU A 273 9.11 2.79 -12.91
N SER A 274 9.72 2.96 -14.09
CA SER A 274 9.07 2.81 -15.39
C SER A 274 9.60 1.57 -16.11
N ALA A 275 9.08 1.30 -17.31
CA ALA A 275 9.57 0.19 -18.14
C ALA A 275 11.09 0.27 -18.37
N SER A 276 11.64 1.47 -18.55
CA SER A 276 13.03 1.70 -18.95
C SER A 276 13.92 2.30 -17.87
N ASN A 277 13.36 2.97 -16.87
CA ASN A 277 14.13 3.80 -15.94
C ASN A 277 13.73 3.61 -14.47
N LEU A 278 14.70 3.83 -13.60
CA LEU A 278 14.54 4.03 -12.17
C LEU A 278 14.64 5.53 -11.88
N TYR A 279 13.76 6.03 -11.02
CA TYR A 279 13.78 7.41 -10.56
C TYR A 279 14.01 7.40 -9.06
N PHE A 280 15.12 7.99 -8.62
CA PHE A 280 15.42 8.14 -7.20
C PHE A 280 15.22 9.60 -6.80
N PRO A 281 14.24 9.91 -5.93
CA PRO A 281 14.09 11.24 -5.39
C PRO A 281 15.34 11.69 -4.63
N ALA A 282 15.44 13.00 -4.43
CA ALA A 282 16.55 13.62 -3.73
C ALA A 282 16.07 14.82 -2.93
N GLY A 283 16.77 15.14 -1.85
CA GLY A 283 16.36 16.22 -0.96
C GLY A 283 16.58 17.63 -1.51
N ARG A 284 17.68 17.84 -2.24
CA ARG A 284 18.15 19.16 -2.71
C ARG A 284 18.23 19.28 -4.23
N SER A 285 17.67 18.31 -4.94
CA SER A 285 17.63 18.28 -6.39
C SER A 285 16.36 17.56 -6.84
N SER A 286 16.00 17.75 -8.10
CA SER A 286 15.03 16.91 -8.78
C SER A 286 15.48 15.43 -8.78
N PRO A 287 14.56 14.47 -9.00
CA PRO A 287 14.88 13.06 -9.01
C PRO A 287 15.95 12.70 -10.04
N TYR A 288 16.86 11.81 -9.66
CA TYR A 288 17.90 11.26 -10.54
C TYR A 288 17.34 10.08 -11.33
N ILE A 289 17.69 10.02 -12.61
CA ILE A 289 17.21 9.02 -13.57
C ILE A 289 18.33 8.03 -13.84
N PHE A 290 18.07 6.75 -13.60
CA PHE A 290 18.98 5.65 -13.90
C PHE A 290 18.34 4.72 -14.92
N SER A 291 19.14 4.20 -15.84
CA SER A 291 18.68 3.14 -16.73
C SER A 291 18.34 1.90 -15.91
N ARG A 292 17.14 1.33 -16.10
CA ARG A 292 16.73 0.08 -15.45
C ARG A 292 17.63 -1.08 -15.87
N SER A 293 18.04 -1.13 -17.14
CA SER A 293 18.79 -2.26 -17.70
C SER A 293 20.29 -2.23 -17.39
N SER A 294 20.90 -1.05 -17.26
CA SER A 294 22.35 -0.93 -17.04
C SER A 294 22.75 -0.28 -15.71
N GLY A 295 21.81 0.39 -15.03
CA GLY A 295 22.08 1.18 -13.83
C GLY A 295 22.83 2.49 -14.12
N SER A 296 23.11 2.81 -15.39
CA SER A 296 23.83 4.03 -15.74
C SER A 296 22.99 5.26 -15.40
N LEU A 297 23.61 6.26 -14.76
CA LEU A 297 23.00 7.56 -14.53
C LEU A 297 22.75 8.25 -15.88
N GLN A 298 21.48 8.56 -16.16
CA GLN A 298 21.06 9.26 -17.38
C GLN A 298 20.92 10.77 -17.18
N GLY A 299 20.97 11.24 -15.92
CA GLY A 299 20.87 12.65 -15.54
C GLY A 299 19.76 12.88 -14.50
N ARG A 300 19.18 14.07 -14.52
CA ARG A 300 18.05 14.49 -13.68
C ARG A 300 17.11 15.38 -14.50
N PHE A 301 15.94 15.68 -13.96
CA PHE A 301 15.03 16.66 -14.56
C PHE A 301 15.61 18.08 -14.46
N GLY A 302 15.41 18.89 -15.51
CA GLY A 302 15.63 20.33 -15.42
C GLY A 302 14.64 20.95 -14.42
N GLY A 303 14.92 22.15 -13.91
CA GLY A 303 14.04 22.82 -12.95
C GLY A 303 14.61 22.91 -11.54
N ASP A 304 13.92 23.69 -10.72
CA ASP A 304 14.33 24.10 -9.38
C ASP A 304 13.55 23.41 -8.26
N VAL A 305 12.66 22.49 -8.63
CA VAL A 305 11.95 21.65 -7.67
C VAL A 305 12.91 20.71 -6.95
N MET A 306 12.63 20.53 -5.67
CA MET A 306 13.34 19.66 -4.76
C MET A 306 12.30 18.88 -3.96
N GLY A 307 12.75 17.89 -3.20
CA GLY A 307 11.90 17.18 -2.28
C GLY A 307 11.66 15.74 -2.72
N THR A 308 11.06 15.02 -1.79
CA THR A 308 11.05 13.55 -1.82
C THR A 308 9.72 12.96 -2.24
N PHE A 309 8.65 13.78 -2.31
CA PHE A 309 7.43 13.36 -2.95
C PHE A 309 7.65 13.30 -4.46
N ALA A 310 7.34 12.16 -5.06
CA ALA A 310 7.31 12.01 -6.49
C ALA A 310 6.29 10.94 -6.87
N LEU A 311 5.69 11.09 -8.05
CA LEU A 311 4.84 10.09 -8.67
C LEU A 311 5.08 10.06 -10.18
N LEU A 312 4.88 8.90 -10.80
CA LEU A 312 4.95 8.71 -12.24
C LEU A 312 3.56 8.42 -12.79
N ALA A 313 3.10 9.20 -13.77
CA ALA A 313 1.79 9.03 -14.41
C ALA A 313 1.96 8.97 -15.93
N GLY A 314 2.11 7.77 -16.49
CA GLY A 314 2.43 7.61 -17.90
C GLY A 314 3.78 8.26 -18.24
N ASN A 315 3.79 9.24 -19.15
CA ASN A 315 4.99 10.00 -19.52
C ASN A 315 5.16 11.31 -18.71
N SER A 316 4.43 11.48 -17.60
CA SER A 316 4.59 12.63 -16.68
C SER A 316 5.25 12.17 -15.39
N LEU A 317 6.24 12.91 -14.90
CA LEU A 317 6.77 12.76 -13.53
C LEU A 317 6.47 14.04 -12.73
N ILE A 318 5.83 13.89 -11.58
CA ILE A 318 5.55 15.01 -10.67
C ILE A 318 6.51 14.89 -9.49
N ASN A 319 7.12 15.99 -9.05
CA ASN A 319 7.99 16.04 -7.88
C ASN A 319 7.69 17.28 -7.01
N GLY A 320 8.02 17.21 -5.72
CA GLY A 320 7.98 18.35 -4.80
C GLY A 320 7.78 17.89 -3.35
N PRO A 321 7.12 18.73 -2.52
CA PRO A 321 7.05 20.18 -2.66
C PRO A 321 8.43 20.85 -2.51
N SER A 322 8.72 21.85 -3.33
CA SER A 322 9.96 22.63 -3.24
C SER A 322 9.94 23.65 -2.09
N SER A 323 11.12 24.08 -1.66
CA SER A 323 11.29 25.12 -0.63
C SER A 323 11.67 26.49 -1.19
N ARG A 324 11.47 26.74 -2.49
CA ARG A 324 11.51 28.11 -3.03
C ARG A 324 10.14 28.77 -2.80
N GLU A 325 10.09 30.10 -2.73
CA GLU A 325 8.87 30.86 -2.40
C GLU A 325 7.65 30.28 -3.15
N GLY A 326 6.55 29.98 -2.42
CA GLY A 326 5.33 29.42 -3.01
C GLY A 326 5.24 27.89 -3.08
N ALA A 327 6.13 27.16 -2.40
CA ALA A 327 6.17 25.71 -2.21
C ALA A 327 5.24 24.89 -3.11
N SER A 328 5.79 24.44 -4.24
CA SER A 328 5.04 23.92 -5.38
C SER A 328 5.41 22.47 -5.72
N LEU A 329 4.47 21.79 -6.37
CA LEU A 329 4.76 20.59 -7.15
C LEU A 329 5.09 21.00 -8.59
N GLU A 330 6.02 20.30 -9.22
CA GLU A 330 6.38 20.53 -10.63
C GLU A 330 6.22 19.22 -11.41
N GLU A 331 5.63 19.30 -12.59
CA GLU A 331 5.44 18.19 -13.52
C GLU A 331 6.41 18.30 -14.69
N PHE A 332 7.08 17.19 -14.99
CA PHE A 332 8.02 17.06 -16.09
C PHE A 332 7.55 16.02 -17.09
N ASN A 333 7.96 16.20 -18.35
CA ASN A 333 7.92 15.13 -19.32
C ASN A 333 8.99 14.09 -18.96
N ALA A 334 8.61 12.85 -18.69
CA ALA A 334 9.54 11.79 -18.27
C ALA A 334 10.58 11.45 -19.35
N SER A 335 10.27 11.70 -20.63
CA SER A 335 11.14 11.43 -21.77
C SER A 335 12.03 12.63 -22.12
N SER A 336 11.44 13.81 -22.39
CA SER A 336 12.22 15.00 -22.78
C SER A 336 12.86 15.71 -21.60
N ARG A 337 12.35 15.50 -20.38
CA ARG A 337 12.76 16.11 -19.10
C ARG A 337 12.45 17.59 -18.97
N ASP A 338 11.64 18.12 -19.88
CA ASP A 338 11.17 19.50 -19.83
C ASP A 338 10.11 19.67 -18.75
N SER A 339 10.13 20.84 -18.09
CA SER A 339 9.05 21.27 -17.21
C SER A 339 7.80 21.55 -18.02
N ILE A 340 6.68 20.96 -17.61
CA ILE A 340 5.37 21.09 -18.26
C ILE A 340 4.48 22.04 -17.46
N ALA A 341 4.47 21.92 -16.13
CA ALA A 341 3.57 22.68 -15.26
C ALA A 341 4.12 22.82 -13.84
N ILE A 342 3.78 23.95 -13.21
CA ILE A 342 4.05 24.21 -11.79
C ILE A 342 2.71 24.39 -11.08
N PHE A 343 2.53 23.71 -9.96
CA PHE A 343 1.35 23.77 -9.11
C PHE A 343 1.72 24.42 -7.78
N GLU A 344 1.47 25.72 -7.68
CA GLU A 344 1.75 26.52 -6.47
C GLU A 344 0.96 26.00 -5.27
N GLY A 345 1.61 25.96 -4.10
CA GLY A 345 1.00 25.49 -2.86
C GLY A 345 0.75 23.97 -2.77
N GLY A 346 1.05 23.20 -3.81
CA GLY A 346 0.80 21.75 -3.83
C GLY A 346 1.61 20.97 -2.79
N ASN A 347 0.94 20.09 -2.03
CA ASN A 347 1.52 19.17 -1.05
C ASN A 347 1.64 17.75 -1.59
N SER A 348 0.56 17.26 -2.17
CA SER A 348 0.41 15.90 -2.67
C SER A 348 -0.50 15.94 -3.91
N MET A 349 -0.44 14.90 -4.72
CA MET A 349 -1.24 14.79 -5.92
C MET A 349 -1.60 13.33 -6.20
N VAL A 350 -2.80 13.12 -6.75
CA VAL A 350 -3.21 11.85 -7.36
C VAL A 350 -3.49 12.12 -8.83
N VAL A 351 -2.93 11.31 -9.72
CA VAL A 351 -3.09 11.50 -11.17
C VAL A 351 -3.71 10.26 -11.79
N THR A 352 -4.83 10.45 -12.48
CA THR A 352 -5.49 9.43 -13.29
C THR A 352 -5.20 9.67 -14.78
N SER A 353 -5.81 8.88 -15.67
CA SER A 353 -5.69 9.09 -17.11
C SER A 353 -6.28 10.43 -17.56
N THR A 354 -7.34 10.92 -16.91
CA THR A 354 -8.12 12.09 -17.33
C THR A 354 -8.10 13.26 -16.35
N VAL A 355 -7.87 13.01 -15.06
CA VAL A 355 -7.95 14.01 -13.99
C VAL A 355 -6.71 13.99 -13.10
N SER A 356 -6.19 15.17 -12.76
CA SER A 356 -5.20 15.38 -11.71
C SER A 356 -5.88 16.00 -10.48
N TYR A 357 -5.79 15.34 -9.34
CA TYR A 357 -6.28 15.83 -8.05
C TYR A 357 -5.11 16.42 -7.27
N LEU A 358 -5.10 17.74 -7.11
CA LEU A 358 -4.08 18.50 -6.40
C LEU A 358 -4.56 18.81 -4.98
N LEU A 359 -3.78 18.39 -3.99
CA LEU A 359 -3.99 18.76 -2.59
C LEU A 359 -3.00 19.86 -2.19
N ALA A 360 -3.52 20.98 -1.70
CA ALA A 360 -2.77 22.10 -1.13
C ALA A 360 -3.02 22.21 0.39
N ASP A 361 -2.62 23.31 1.03
CA ASP A 361 -2.80 23.49 2.47
C ASP A 361 -4.27 23.69 2.86
N ASP A 362 -5.00 24.38 1.99
CA ASP A 362 -6.33 24.93 2.19
C ASP A 362 -7.31 24.55 1.06
N PHE A 363 -6.84 23.86 0.02
CA PHE A 363 -7.69 23.48 -1.11
C PHE A 363 -7.43 22.06 -1.63
N LEU A 364 -8.50 21.42 -2.08
CA LEU A 364 -8.49 20.24 -2.93
C LEU A 364 -9.04 20.64 -4.30
N THR A 365 -8.29 20.35 -5.37
CA THR A 365 -8.65 20.77 -6.74
C THR A 365 -8.59 19.59 -7.69
N ALA A 366 -9.65 19.37 -8.47
CA ALA A 366 -9.61 18.49 -9.63
C ALA A 366 -9.35 19.28 -10.91
N LEU A 367 -8.35 18.85 -11.68
CA LEU A 367 -7.93 19.46 -12.93
C LEU A 367 -8.10 18.45 -14.07
N ASN A 368 -8.69 18.87 -15.17
CA ASN A 368 -8.66 18.07 -16.39
C ASN A 368 -7.21 17.96 -16.89
N ARG A 369 -6.70 16.74 -17.06
CA ARG A 369 -5.28 16.52 -17.35
C ARG A 369 -4.84 17.04 -18.71
N GLY A 370 -5.71 16.95 -19.72
CA GLY A 370 -5.43 17.39 -21.08
C GLY A 370 -5.51 18.91 -21.24
N THR A 371 -6.54 19.54 -20.70
CA THR A 371 -6.81 20.97 -20.87
C THR A 371 -6.30 21.85 -19.73
N ARG A 372 -5.90 21.25 -18.60
CA ARG A 372 -5.51 21.92 -17.35
C ARG A 372 -6.56 22.82 -16.73
N ARG A 373 -7.81 22.75 -17.21
CA ARG A 373 -8.93 23.50 -16.63
C ARG A 373 -9.36 22.87 -15.31
N VAL A 374 -9.68 23.72 -14.35
CA VAL A 374 -10.31 23.31 -13.09
C VAL A 374 -11.68 22.72 -13.41
N ILE A 375 -11.90 21.49 -12.93
CA ILE A 375 -13.21 20.82 -12.94
C ILE A 375 -14.00 21.30 -11.72
N TRP A 376 -13.38 21.20 -10.54
CA TRP A 376 -13.90 21.73 -9.29
C TRP A 376 -12.74 22.07 -8.35
N ARG A 377 -13.03 22.95 -7.38
CA ARG A 377 -12.14 23.33 -6.29
C ARG A 377 -12.95 23.46 -5.00
N ARG A 378 -12.39 22.97 -3.89
CA ARG A 378 -13.01 22.96 -2.57
C ARG A 378 -12.02 23.44 -1.53
N GLU A 379 -12.49 24.27 -0.61
CA GLU A 379 -11.73 24.62 0.59
C GLU A 379 -11.75 23.44 1.55
N VAL A 380 -10.58 23.04 2.04
CA VAL A 380 -10.41 21.86 2.90
C VAL A 380 -9.26 22.07 3.88
N SER A 381 -9.25 21.33 5.00
CA SER A 381 -8.22 21.38 6.04
C SER A 381 -7.42 20.07 6.18
N TYR A 382 -7.23 19.34 5.09
CA TYR A 382 -6.58 18.01 5.06
C TYR A 382 -5.26 18.01 4.26
N PRO A 383 -4.20 18.71 4.69
CA PRO A 383 -3.06 19.05 3.83
C PRO A 383 -1.97 17.95 3.71
N TYR A 384 -2.15 16.78 4.32
CA TYR A 384 -1.01 15.89 4.60
C TYR A 384 -0.78 14.78 3.58
N GLU A 385 -1.80 14.02 3.20
CA GLU A 385 -1.69 12.93 2.21
C GLU A 385 -3.00 12.80 1.44
N LEU A 386 -2.91 12.42 0.16
CA LEU A 386 -4.05 12.20 -0.72
C LEU A 386 -3.91 10.86 -1.45
N ILE A 387 -4.94 10.03 -1.37
CA ILE A 387 -5.11 8.81 -2.16
C ILE A 387 -6.50 8.76 -2.80
N ARG A 388 -6.69 7.86 -3.77
CA ARG A 388 -7.98 7.58 -4.42
C ARG A 388 -8.28 6.10 -4.33
N SER A 389 -9.51 5.76 -3.96
CA SER A 389 -10.06 4.40 -3.99
C SER A 389 -11.40 4.46 -4.71
N GLY A 390 -11.50 3.78 -5.85
CA GLY A 390 -12.71 3.82 -6.68
C GLY A 390 -13.06 5.26 -7.07
N ALA A 391 -14.29 5.70 -6.80
CA ALA A 391 -14.78 7.06 -7.01
C ALA A 391 -14.52 8.02 -5.84
N THR A 392 -13.81 7.59 -4.80
CA THR A 392 -13.61 8.33 -3.54
C THR A 392 -12.16 8.79 -3.41
N LEU A 393 -11.96 10.04 -2.99
CA LEU A 393 -10.66 10.59 -2.57
C LEU A 393 -10.59 10.55 -1.05
N PHE A 394 -9.48 10.07 -0.48
CA PHE A 394 -9.23 10.16 0.95
C PHE A 394 -8.09 11.14 1.20
N ALA A 395 -8.29 12.06 2.14
CA ALA A 395 -7.30 13.07 2.51
C ALA A 395 -7.04 13.08 4.03
N GLY A 396 -5.76 13.16 4.39
CA GLY A 396 -5.31 13.18 5.78
C GLY A 396 -5.22 14.59 6.35
N GLY A 397 -5.86 14.82 7.50
CA GLY A 397 -5.87 16.09 8.22
C GLY A 397 -5.23 15.99 9.60
N ARG A 398 -5.45 17.02 10.41
CA ARG A 398 -5.04 17.04 11.81
C ARG A 398 -6.19 16.53 12.65
N ASP A 399 -5.93 15.46 13.38
CA ASP A 399 -6.86 14.75 14.26
C ASP A 399 -8.11 14.22 13.53
N GLU A 400 -8.08 14.18 12.19
CA GLU A 400 -9.19 13.77 11.35
C GLU A 400 -8.71 13.25 9.98
N VAL A 401 -9.45 12.32 9.40
CA VAL A 401 -9.37 11.87 8.00
C VAL A 401 -10.71 12.12 7.31
N ALA A 402 -10.69 12.47 6.03
CA ALA A 402 -11.91 12.74 5.27
C ALA A 402 -11.94 12.01 3.91
N ALA A 403 -13.15 11.72 3.46
CA ALA A 403 -13.47 11.18 2.16
C ALA A 403 -14.26 12.20 1.33
N PHE A 404 -13.92 12.32 0.05
CA PHE A 404 -14.55 13.24 -0.90
C PHE A 404 -14.97 12.51 -2.17
N ASP A 405 -16.09 12.94 -2.76
CA ASP A 405 -16.48 12.49 -4.09
C ASP A 405 -15.47 12.99 -5.13
N SER A 406 -14.91 12.08 -5.92
CA SER A 406 -13.86 12.44 -6.89
C SER A 406 -14.39 13.25 -8.10
N SER A 407 -15.70 13.31 -8.32
CA SER A 407 -16.34 14.02 -9.42
C SER A 407 -16.86 15.41 -9.04
N THR A 408 -17.28 15.61 -7.79
CA THR A 408 -17.84 16.88 -7.29
C THR A 408 -16.98 17.58 -6.24
N GLY A 409 -16.09 16.83 -5.58
CA GLY A 409 -15.30 17.29 -4.43
C GLY A 409 -16.12 17.42 -3.14
N GLU A 410 -17.38 17.00 -3.12
CA GLU A 410 -18.21 17.06 -1.91
C GLU A 410 -17.70 16.07 -0.86
N THR A 411 -17.73 16.49 0.41
CA THR A 411 -17.37 15.62 1.53
C THR A 411 -18.41 14.52 1.66
N LEU A 412 -17.97 13.26 1.65
CA LEU A 412 -18.81 12.07 1.80
C LEU A 412 -18.79 11.53 3.22
N TRP A 413 -17.65 11.64 3.90
CA TRP A 413 -17.43 11.05 5.22
C TRP A 413 -16.21 11.67 5.90
N THR A 414 -16.22 11.76 7.23
CA THR A 414 -15.03 12.07 8.03
C THR A 414 -14.97 11.17 9.26
N ALA A 415 -13.78 10.99 9.81
CA ALA A 415 -13.61 10.32 11.10
C ALA A 415 -12.41 10.86 11.88
N PRO A 416 -12.48 10.84 13.22
CA PRO A 416 -11.38 11.25 14.06
C PRO A 416 -10.20 10.27 13.96
N VAL A 417 -8.99 10.80 14.01
CA VAL A 417 -7.74 10.04 14.21
C VAL A 417 -6.87 10.78 15.20
N GLU A 418 -5.83 10.13 15.75
CA GLU A 418 -4.95 10.82 16.70
C GLU A 418 -3.71 11.39 15.99
N GLY A 419 -3.60 12.72 15.95
CA GLY A 419 -2.47 13.41 15.34
C GLY A 419 -2.63 13.68 13.85
N ARG A 420 -1.52 13.91 13.16
CA ARG A 420 -1.50 14.29 11.74
C ARG A 420 -1.45 13.05 10.87
N ALA A 421 -2.47 12.84 10.05
CA ALA A 421 -2.60 11.69 9.15
C ALA A 421 -1.67 11.83 7.94
N TYR A 422 -0.44 11.32 8.04
CA TYR A 422 0.56 11.36 6.95
C TYR A 422 0.60 10.10 6.10
N GLY A 423 0.06 8.97 6.57
CA GLY A 423 -0.01 7.73 5.81
C GLY A 423 -1.46 7.32 5.55
N LEU A 424 -1.79 7.02 4.29
CA LEU A 424 -3.08 6.47 3.90
C LEU A 424 -2.85 5.23 3.01
N ALA A 425 -3.64 4.18 3.22
CA ALA A 425 -3.69 3.01 2.35
C ALA A 425 -5.11 2.43 2.32
N VAL A 426 -5.51 1.87 1.17
CA VAL A 426 -6.78 1.13 1.04
C VAL A 426 -6.48 -0.26 0.53
N ALA A 427 -6.95 -1.27 1.24
CA ALA A 427 -6.85 -2.67 0.86
C ALA A 427 -7.86 -3.52 1.61
N GLY A 428 -8.41 -4.55 0.97
CA GLY A 428 -9.22 -5.56 1.66
C GLY A 428 -10.52 -5.03 2.28
N GLY A 429 -11.16 -4.03 1.67
CA GLY A 429 -12.36 -3.38 2.18
C GLY A 429 -12.10 -2.39 3.31
N ARG A 430 -10.84 -1.98 3.51
CA ARG A 430 -10.42 -1.17 4.66
C ARG A 430 -9.61 0.04 4.25
N LEU A 431 -9.79 1.12 4.99
CA LEU A 431 -8.91 2.29 5.00
C LEU A 431 -8.00 2.22 6.22
N PHE A 432 -6.69 2.28 5.98
CA PHE A 432 -5.67 2.38 7.02
C PHE A 432 -5.10 3.80 7.08
N VAL A 433 -5.02 4.37 8.28
CA VAL A 433 -4.53 5.73 8.51
C VAL A 433 -3.41 5.73 9.54
N SER A 434 -2.20 6.08 9.12
CA SER A 434 -1.03 6.20 9.98
C SER A 434 -0.70 7.65 10.30
N THR A 435 -0.35 7.92 11.56
CA THR A 435 -0.17 9.30 12.04
C THR A 435 1.24 9.58 12.57
N ASP A 436 1.54 10.87 12.80
CA ASP A 436 2.78 11.32 13.46
C ASP A 436 2.86 10.99 14.95
N LYS A 437 1.80 10.43 15.53
CA LYS A 437 1.78 9.91 16.90
C LYS A 437 2.13 8.43 16.98
N GLY A 438 2.33 7.78 15.85
CA GLY A 438 2.62 6.35 15.79
C GLY A 438 1.38 5.48 15.99
N THR A 439 0.19 6.05 15.75
CA THR A 439 -1.04 5.29 15.67
C THR A 439 -1.29 4.82 14.24
N ILE A 440 -1.90 3.65 14.10
CA ILE A 440 -2.43 3.13 12.84
C ILE A 440 -3.90 2.79 13.11
N HIS A 441 -4.81 3.51 12.47
CA HIS A 441 -6.24 3.29 12.56
C HIS A 441 -6.69 2.42 11.38
N SER A 442 -7.59 1.47 11.63
CA SER A 442 -8.30 0.74 10.57
C SER A 442 -9.76 1.13 10.58
N PHE A 443 -10.27 1.50 9.41
CA PHE A 443 -11.69 1.73 9.18
C PHE A 443 -12.20 0.73 8.14
N SER A 444 -13.38 0.16 8.37
CA SER A 444 -14.04 -0.77 7.44
C SER A 444 -15.49 -0.36 7.25
N ALA A 445 -16.17 -0.95 6.28
CA ALA A 445 -17.62 -0.78 6.17
C ALA A 445 -18.27 -1.10 7.52
N GLY A 446 -19.05 -0.15 8.02
CA GLY A 446 -19.92 -0.34 9.18
C GLY A 446 -21.33 0.08 8.78
N ILE A 447 -22.32 -0.47 9.47
CA ILE A 447 -23.71 -0.08 9.25
C ILE A 447 -24.18 0.60 10.54
N GLU A 448 -24.78 1.79 10.40
CA GLU A 448 -25.28 2.62 11.52
C GLU A 448 -24.26 3.03 12.59
N GLY A 449 -22.96 3.05 12.26
CA GLY A 449 -21.92 3.48 13.20
C GLY A 449 -21.36 2.38 14.09
N ARG A 450 -21.90 1.15 14.01
CA ARG A 450 -21.39 -0.02 14.74
C ARG A 450 -20.27 -0.74 13.97
N PRO A 451 -19.22 -1.24 14.66
CA PRO A 451 -18.21 -2.10 14.04
C PRO A 451 -18.82 -3.44 13.63
N ALA A 452 -18.56 -3.86 12.38
CA ALA A 452 -18.93 -5.19 11.91
C ALA A 452 -18.06 -6.27 12.58
N PHE A 453 -18.66 -7.40 12.97
CA PHE A 453 -17.97 -8.54 13.59
C PHE A 453 -18.35 -9.86 12.92
N VAL A 454 -17.63 -10.94 13.26
CA VAL A 454 -17.97 -12.32 12.87
C VAL A 454 -18.42 -13.05 14.13
N ARG A 455 -19.66 -13.55 14.14
CA ARG A 455 -20.22 -14.31 15.26
C ARG A 455 -19.46 -15.61 15.44
N GLY A 456 -19.03 -15.86 16.67
CA GLY A 456 -18.24 -17.03 17.02
C GLY A 456 -16.72 -16.84 16.88
N ASP A 457 -16.25 -15.71 16.35
CA ASP A 457 -14.82 -15.34 16.34
C ASP A 457 -14.48 -14.64 17.66
N ALA A 458 -14.53 -15.41 18.76
CA ALA A 458 -14.33 -14.93 20.12
C ALA A 458 -12.92 -14.37 20.33
N ASN A 459 -11.92 -14.88 19.59
CA ASN A 459 -10.54 -14.41 19.70
C ASN A 459 -10.25 -13.18 18.80
N ARG A 460 -11.18 -12.84 17.88
CA ARG A 460 -11.17 -11.75 16.91
C ARG A 460 -10.11 -11.87 15.82
N ASP A 461 -9.68 -13.06 15.41
CA ASP A 461 -8.66 -13.24 14.38
C ASP A 461 -9.20 -13.22 12.94
N GLY A 462 -10.52 -13.12 12.80
CA GLY A 462 -11.26 -13.08 11.55
C GLY A 462 -11.66 -14.47 11.06
N LEU A 463 -11.34 -15.53 11.80
CA LEU A 463 -11.71 -16.91 11.52
C LEU A 463 -12.53 -17.45 12.69
N VAL A 464 -13.42 -18.39 12.39
CA VAL A 464 -14.07 -19.20 13.42
C VAL A 464 -13.41 -20.57 13.40
N ASP A 465 -12.55 -20.84 14.37
CA ASP A 465 -11.78 -22.08 14.50
C ASP A 465 -11.68 -22.60 15.94
N ILE A 466 -10.86 -23.63 16.18
CA ILE A 466 -10.76 -24.29 17.50
C ILE A 466 -10.27 -23.34 18.62
N SER A 467 -9.61 -22.25 18.26
CA SER A 467 -9.07 -21.29 19.23
C SER A 467 -10.15 -20.39 19.84
N ASP A 468 -11.30 -20.23 19.18
CA ASP A 468 -12.44 -19.46 19.69
C ASP A 468 -13.15 -20.12 20.89
N PRO A 469 -13.60 -21.39 20.83
CA PRO A 469 -14.18 -22.05 21.99
C PRO A 469 -13.16 -22.18 23.13
N VAL A 470 -11.86 -22.33 22.80
CA VAL A 470 -10.80 -22.29 23.82
C VAL A 470 -10.76 -20.92 24.49
N THR A 471 -10.78 -19.83 23.73
CA THR A 471 -10.80 -18.44 24.24
C THR A 471 -12.01 -18.19 25.14
N LEU A 472 -13.20 -18.63 24.73
CA LEU A 472 -14.42 -18.56 25.54
C LEU A 472 -14.28 -19.30 26.88
N LEU A 473 -13.76 -20.53 26.86
CA LEU A 473 -13.55 -21.30 28.08
C LEU A 473 -12.53 -20.62 29.02
N PHE A 474 -11.46 -20.03 28.47
CA PHE A 474 -10.50 -19.27 29.26
C PHE A 474 -11.13 -18.02 29.88
N HIS A 475 -11.96 -17.30 29.13
CA HIS A 475 -12.71 -16.15 29.62
C HIS A 475 -13.63 -16.55 30.79
N LEU A 476 -14.49 -17.55 30.57
CA LEU A 476 -15.50 -18.00 31.54
C LEU A 476 -14.90 -18.57 32.83
N PHE A 477 -13.83 -19.36 32.76
CA PHE A 477 -13.32 -20.10 33.92
C PHE A 477 -12.07 -19.49 34.55
N ARG A 478 -11.28 -18.72 33.81
CA ARG A 478 -10.01 -18.17 34.31
C ARG A 478 -10.03 -16.65 34.45
N GLY A 479 -11.08 -15.96 34.00
CA GLY A 479 -11.14 -14.49 33.96
C GLY A 479 -9.96 -13.89 33.19
N ALA A 480 -9.34 -14.67 32.31
CA ALA A 480 -8.16 -14.30 31.56
C ALA A 480 -8.66 -13.76 30.21
N SER A 481 -8.32 -12.49 29.94
CA SER A 481 -8.79 -11.64 28.83
C SER A 481 -10.28 -11.29 28.87
N ALA A 482 -10.58 -10.00 28.96
CA ALA A 482 -11.89 -9.49 28.60
C ALA A 482 -12.13 -9.84 27.13
N LEU A 483 -13.29 -10.40 26.80
CA LEU A 483 -13.77 -10.34 25.43
C LEU A 483 -13.99 -8.85 25.15
N ASP A 484 -13.38 -8.33 24.10
CA ASP A 484 -13.52 -6.91 23.74
C ASP A 484 -14.97 -6.57 23.33
N CYS A 485 -15.75 -7.58 22.95
CA CYS A 485 -17.17 -7.50 22.70
C CYS A 485 -17.80 -8.89 22.94
N GLU A 486 -18.93 -8.91 23.64
CA GLU A 486 -19.68 -10.12 23.95
C GLU A 486 -20.34 -10.77 22.72
N ASP A 487 -20.77 -10.02 21.70
CA ASP A 487 -21.39 -10.58 20.46
C ASP A 487 -20.44 -11.51 19.69
N HIS A 488 -19.13 -11.29 19.78
CA HIS A 488 -18.15 -12.20 19.20
C HIS A 488 -18.19 -13.59 19.87
N GLY A 489 -18.52 -13.61 21.17
CA GLY A 489 -18.48 -14.79 22.00
C GLY A 489 -19.83 -15.49 22.18
N ASP A 490 -20.95 -14.77 22.02
CA ASP A 490 -22.31 -15.32 21.95
C ASP A 490 -22.52 -15.99 20.60
N ALA A 491 -22.01 -17.21 20.49
CA ALA A 491 -21.90 -17.94 19.23
C ALA A 491 -23.25 -18.51 18.78
N ASP A 492 -24.13 -18.81 19.74
CA ASP A 492 -25.47 -19.33 19.46
C ASP A 492 -26.57 -18.24 19.43
N ASP A 493 -26.20 -16.97 19.61
CA ASP A 493 -27.03 -15.77 19.44
C ASP A 493 -28.23 -15.75 20.40
N ASN A 494 -27.98 -16.11 21.66
CA ASN A 494 -29.03 -16.28 22.68
C ASN A 494 -29.11 -15.13 23.70
N GLY A 495 -28.21 -14.15 23.60
CA GLY A 495 -28.06 -13.01 24.49
C GLY A 495 -27.35 -13.36 25.80
N ARG A 496 -26.58 -14.45 25.84
CA ARG A 496 -25.82 -14.89 27.02
C ARG A 496 -24.50 -15.50 26.61
N LEU A 497 -23.46 -15.04 27.28
CA LEU A 497 -22.13 -15.59 27.14
C LEU A 497 -21.92 -16.71 28.18
N GLU A 498 -22.02 -17.96 27.77
CA GLU A 498 -21.96 -19.13 28.64
C GLU A 498 -21.24 -20.34 28.02
N LEU A 499 -21.20 -21.45 28.76
CA LEU A 499 -20.49 -22.66 28.32
C LEU A 499 -21.07 -23.23 27.01
N THR A 500 -22.37 -23.00 26.75
CA THR A 500 -23.03 -23.53 25.56
C THR A 500 -22.50 -22.90 24.28
N ASP A 501 -21.99 -21.68 24.30
CA ASP A 501 -21.34 -21.05 23.14
C ASP A 501 -20.09 -21.81 22.69
N ALA A 502 -19.23 -22.18 23.64
CA ALA A 502 -18.05 -22.98 23.34
C ALA A 502 -18.43 -24.38 22.83
N VAL A 503 -19.50 -24.97 23.39
CA VAL A 503 -20.02 -26.26 22.91
C VAL A 503 -20.62 -26.14 21.51
N PHE A 504 -21.34 -25.05 21.23
CA PHE A 504 -21.93 -24.75 19.93
C PHE A 504 -20.86 -24.65 18.85
N LEU A 505 -19.79 -23.87 19.11
CA LEU A 505 -18.67 -23.76 18.17
C LEU A 505 -17.97 -25.10 17.93
N LEU A 506 -17.75 -25.90 18.97
CA LEU A 506 -17.14 -27.23 18.82
C LEU A 506 -18.03 -28.19 18.02
N ASP A 507 -19.36 -28.13 18.20
CA ASP A 507 -20.31 -28.94 17.44
C ASP A 507 -20.33 -28.52 15.96
N PHE A 508 -20.36 -27.21 15.70
CA PHE A 508 -20.24 -26.64 14.36
C PHE A 508 -18.94 -27.09 13.67
N LEU A 509 -17.79 -26.92 14.32
CA LEU A 509 -16.47 -27.20 13.75
C LEU A 509 -16.21 -28.69 13.49
N PHE A 510 -16.66 -29.58 14.37
CA PHE A 510 -16.26 -31.00 14.33
C PHE A 510 -17.38 -31.99 14.01
N ARG A 511 -18.66 -31.60 14.12
CA ARG A 511 -19.80 -32.54 14.01
C ARG A 511 -20.80 -32.11 12.94
N SER A 512 -20.46 -31.13 12.10
CA SER A 512 -21.38 -30.53 11.13
C SER A 512 -22.64 -29.96 11.81
N GLY A 513 -22.45 -29.37 13.00
CA GLY A 513 -23.49 -28.65 13.72
C GLY A 513 -24.03 -27.44 12.96
N VAL A 514 -25.01 -26.77 13.57
CA VAL A 514 -25.60 -25.55 13.00
C VAL A 514 -24.54 -24.46 12.88
N GLN A 515 -24.49 -23.77 11.75
CA GLN A 515 -23.56 -22.65 11.56
C GLN A 515 -23.98 -21.46 12.44
N PRO A 516 -23.04 -20.63 12.93
CA PRO A 516 -23.40 -19.39 13.61
C PRO A 516 -24.38 -18.56 12.78
N GLN A 517 -25.35 -17.93 13.44
CA GLN A 517 -26.24 -16.99 12.77
C GLN A 517 -25.44 -15.78 12.26
N PRO A 518 -25.95 -15.08 11.23
CA PRO A 518 -25.37 -13.81 10.82
C PRO A 518 -25.11 -12.87 12.01
N PRO A 519 -23.96 -12.19 12.06
CA PRO A 519 -22.97 -12.08 10.97
C PRO A 519 -21.91 -13.22 10.94
N TYR A 520 -22.05 -14.14 9.99
CA TYR A 520 -21.14 -15.27 9.69
C TYR A 520 -21.44 -15.76 8.26
N PRO A 521 -20.45 -16.21 7.45
CA PRO A 521 -19.01 -16.27 7.72
C PRO A 521 -18.27 -14.95 7.44
N ALA A 522 -18.98 -13.92 6.99
CA ALA A 522 -18.41 -12.61 6.71
C ALA A 522 -18.78 -11.62 7.82
N PRO A 523 -17.93 -10.61 8.09
CA PRO A 523 -18.25 -9.56 9.04
C PRO A 523 -19.55 -8.85 8.68
N GLY A 524 -20.37 -8.55 9.67
CA GLY A 524 -21.64 -7.84 9.52
C GLY A 524 -22.15 -7.30 10.84
N LEU A 525 -23.39 -6.80 10.85
CA LEU A 525 -24.05 -6.38 12.09
C LEU A 525 -24.70 -7.54 12.80
N ASP A 526 -24.82 -7.40 14.11
CA ASP A 526 -25.84 -8.13 14.82
C ASP A 526 -27.22 -7.67 14.36
N THR A 527 -28.09 -8.63 14.04
CA THR A 527 -29.50 -8.38 13.70
C THR A 527 -30.45 -8.95 14.74
N SER A 528 -29.91 -9.64 15.75
CA SER A 528 -30.62 -10.08 16.93
C SER A 528 -30.99 -8.86 17.79
N ALA A 529 -32.04 -9.03 18.58
CA ALA A 529 -32.42 -8.04 19.58
C ALA A 529 -32.07 -8.60 20.96
N ASP A 530 -30.83 -8.39 21.38
CA ASP A 530 -30.29 -8.89 22.64
C ASP A 530 -29.49 -7.79 23.38
N PRO A 531 -29.00 -8.03 24.62
CA PRO A 531 -28.36 -7.01 25.43
C PRO A 531 -26.87 -6.81 25.09
N PHE A 532 -26.29 -7.61 24.22
CA PHE A 532 -24.90 -7.49 23.81
C PHE A 532 -24.82 -6.60 22.56
N GLU A 533 -23.86 -5.67 22.58
CA GLU A 533 -23.59 -4.84 21.41
C GLU A 533 -22.08 -4.60 21.28
N CYS A 534 -21.50 -5.03 20.16
CA CYS A 534 -20.19 -4.56 19.71
C CYS A 534 -20.29 -3.06 19.37
N GLY A 535 -20.01 -2.19 20.34
CA GLY A 535 -19.90 -0.76 20.13
C GLY A 535 -20.73 0.09 21.10
N ASP A 536 -20.33 0.10 22.37
CA ASP A 536 -20.29 1.29 23.25
C ASP A 536 -19.83 0.85 24.63
N SER A 537 -18.52 0.66 24.81
CA SER A 537 -17.91 0.69 26.14
C SER A 537 -17.16 2.00 26.29
N SER A 538 -17.88 2.99 26.83
CA SER A 538 -17.45 4.27 27.43
C SER A 538 -15.96 4.61 27.46
#